data_AF-A0A662DEA1-F1
#
_entry.id   AF-A0A662DEA1-F1
#
_cell.length_a   1.000
_cell.length_b   1.000
_cell.length_c   1.000
_cell.angle_alpha   90.00
_cell.angle_beta   90.00
_cell.angle_gamma   90.00
#
_symmetry.space_group_name_H-M   'P 1'
#
loop_
_entity.id
_entity.type
_entity.pdbx_description
1 polymer ?
#
loop_
_entity_poly.entity_id
_entity_poly.type
_entity_poly.pdbx_seq_one_letter_code
_entity_poly.pdbx_strand_id
1 'polypeptide(L)'
;MKRKNNDIIVGEVRKFSRFEKSAIMQLAFYLYRLRQRGINAKGELMVPRGRKRIPVELTQDIEDELKQTFHQVKDIIAQDNPPEPVKNRYCTHCAYREFCWV
;
A
#
# COMPACT_ATOMS: atom_id res chain seq x y z
N MET A 1 -16.04 -7.95 -1.79
CA MET A 1 -16.55 -6.84 -2.63
C MET A 1 -17.99 -6.57 -2.26
N LYS A 2 -18.37 -5.29 -2.11
CA LYS A 2 -19.77 -4.88 -1.98
C LYS A 2 -20.16 -4.05 -3.20
N ARG A 3 -21.40 -4.15 -3.64
CA ARG A 3 -21.96 -3.25 -4.67
C ARG A 3 -22.77 -2.17 -3.96
N LYS A 4 -22.52 -0.90 -4.25
CA LYS A 4 -23.34 0.23 -3.77
C LYS A 4 -23.60 1.14 -4.97
N ASN A 5 -24.86 1.38 -5.31
CA ASN A 5 -25.26 2.20 -6.47
C ASN A 5 -24.53 1.83 -7.77
N ASN A 6 -24.41 0.53 -8.07
CA ASN A 6 -23.69 -0.02 -9.24
C ASN A 6 -22.14 0.05 -9.19
N ASP A 7 -21.54 0.72 -8.20
CA ASP A 7 -20.09 0.77 -8.01
C ASP A 7 -19.56 -0.47 -7.25
N ILE A 8 -18.43 -1.02 -7.71
CA ILE A 8 -17.68 -2.09 -7.00
C ILE A 8 -16.83 -1.45 -5.92
N ILE A 9 -16.99 -1.90 -4.67
CA ILE A 9 -16.18 -1.44 -3.53
C ILE A 9 -15.25 -2.56 -3.06
N VAL A 10 -13.95 -2.24 -3.04
CA VAL A 10 -12.89 -3.04 -2.43
C VAL A 10 -12.65 -2.52 -1.02
N GLY A 11 -12.86 -3.36 -0.02
CA GLY A 11 -12.65 -3.01 1.38
C GLY A 11 -11.35 -3.61 1.92
N GLU A 12 -10.55 -2.80 2.62
CA GLU A 12 -9.37 -3.25 3.39
C GLU A 12 -9.66 -3.01 4.87
N VAL A 13 -9.41 -3.99 5.74
CA VAL A 13 -9.64 -3.87 7.19
C VAL A 13 -8.31 -3.88 7.94
N ARG A 14 -8.04 -2.83 8.73
CA ARG A 14 -6.83 -2.73 9.55
C ARG A 14 -7.18 -2.47 11.02
N LYS A 15 -6.52 -3.19 11.94
CA LYS A 15 -6.78 -3.09 13.38
C LYS A 15 -6.43 -1.71 13.97
N PHE A 16 -5.43 -1.03 13.41
CA PHE A 16 -4.89 0.25 13.88
C PHE A 16 -4.54 1.18 12.72
N SER A 17 -4.47 2.49 12.99
CA SER A 17 -4.12 3.55 12.02
C SER A 17 -2.62 3.84 11.89
N ARG A 18 -1.75 3.19 12.68
CA ARG A 18 -0.29 3.52 12.75
C ARG A 18 0.43 3.51 11.39
N PHE A 19 -0.10 2.79 10.40
CA PHE A 19 0.47 2.67 9.05
C PHE A 19 -0.54 3.03 7.95
N GLU A 20 -1.26 4.15 8.14
CA GLU A 20 -2.32 4.59 7.23
C GLU A 20 -1.85 4.74 5.78
N LYS A 21 -0.72 5.41 5.52
CA LYS A 21 -0.18 5.55 4.15
C LYS A 21 0.07 4.20 3.48
N SER A 22 0.69 3.25 4.18
CA SER A 22 0.94 1.91 3.63
C SER A 22 -0.36 1.17 3.31
N ALA A 23 -1.38 1.28 4.17
CA ALA A 23 -2.69 0.67 3.93
C ALA A 23 -3.43 1.31 2.74
N ILE A 24 -3.33 2.64 2.59
CA ILE A 24 -3.86 3.36 1.43
C ILE A 24 -3.17 2.88 0.15
N MET A 25 -1.83 2.84 0.12
CA MET A 25 -1.08 2.41 -1.07
C MET A 25 -1.33 0.94 -1.43
N GLN A 26 -1.51 0.07 -0.44
CA GLN A 26 -1.90 -1.33 -0.66
C GLN A 26 -3.29 -1.42 -1.32
N LEU A 27 -4.27 -0.67 -0.81
CA LEU A 27 -5.61 -0.66 -1.40
C LEU A 27 -5.61 -0.03 -2.80
N ALA A 28 -4.85 1.06 -2.99
CA ALA A 28 -4.63 1.68 -4.29
C ALA A 28 -4.01 0.71 -5.30
N PHE A 29 -3.06 -0.13 -4.88
CA PHE A 29 -2.51 -1.19 -5.73
C PHE A 29 -3.60 -2.16 -6.22
N TYR A 30 -4.53 -2.57 -5.35
CA TYR A 30 -5.66 -3.41 -5.77
C TYR A 30 -6.56 -2.70 -6.79
N LEU A 31 -6.89 -1.42 -6.56
CA LEU A 31 -7.68 -0.62 -7.50
C LEU A 31 -6.97 -0.50 -8.86
N TYR A 32 -5.66 -0.27 -8.85
CA TYR A 32 -4.83 -0.20 -10.05
C TYR A 32 -4.89 -1.51 -10.86
N ARG A 33 -4.73 -2.66 -10.19
CA ARG A 33 -4.80 -3.99 -10.84
C ARG A 33 -6.19 -4.33 -11.38
N LEU A 34 -7.25 -3.83 -10.76
CA LEU A 34 -8.62 -3.98 -11.25
C LEU A 34 -8.86 -3.11 -12.48
N ARG A 35 -8.43 -1.84 -12.45
CA ARG A 35 -8.57 -0.93 -13.58
C ARG A 35 -7.81 -1.43 -14.82
N GLN A 36 -6.63 -2.03 -14.65
CA GLN A 36 -5.91 -2.71 -15.73
C GLN A 36 -6.69 -3.86 -16.39
N ARG A 37 -7.69 -4.42 -15.70
CA ARG A 37 -8.58 -5.47 -16.21
C ARG A 37 -9.93 -4.91 -16.70
N GLY A 38 -10.05 -3.59 -16.83
CA GLY A 38 -11.29 -2.92 -17.23
C GLY A 38 -12.33 -2.80 -16.10
N ILE A 39 -11.96 -3.07 -14.85
CA ILE A 39 -12.87 -3.00 -13.69
C ILE A 39 -12.65 -1.68 -12.96
N ASN A 40 -13.64 -0.78 -13.05
CA ASN A 40 -13.66 0.45 -12.26
C ASN A 40 -14.23 0.16 -10.87
N ALA A 41 -13.43 0.42 -9.83
CA ALA A 41 -13.78 0.18 -8.44
C ALA A 41 -13.32 1.33 -7.54
N LYS A 42 -13.98 1.47 -6.39
CA LYS A 42 -13.61 2.39 -5.30
C LYS A 42 -13.05 1.60 -4.12
N GLY A 43 -12.20 2.24 -3.33
CA GLY A 43 -11.62 1.67 -2.11
C GLY A 43 -12.28 2.21 -0.85
N GLU A 44 -12.40 1.36 0.17
CA GLU A 44 -12.73 1.76 1.54
C GLU A 44 -11.76 1.11 2.54
N LEU A 45 -10.91 1.90 3.19
CA LEU A 45 -10.09 1.44 4.29
C LEU A 45 -10.86 1.59 5.61
N MET A 46 -11.06 0.47 6.31
CA MET A 46 -11.80 0.40 7.56
C MET A 46 -10.85 0.17 8.73
N VAL A 47 -10.94 1.03 9.75
CA VAL A 47 -10.19 0.91 11.01
C VAL A 47 -11.17 0.72 12.16
N PRO A 48 -11.51 -0.53 12.56
CA PRO A 48 -12.59 -0.80 13.51
C PRO A 48 -12.38 -0.15 14.88
N ARG A 49 -11.15 -0.20 15.43
CA ARG A 49 -10.85 0.37 16.75
C ARG A 49 -11.03 1.89 16.81
N GLY A 50 -10.79 2.58 15.71
CA GLY A 50 -11.01 4.03 15.61
C GLY A 50 -12.38 4.40 15.04
N ARG A 51 -13.23 3.40 14.71
CA ARG A 51 -14.49 3.59 13.95
C ARG A 51 -14.30 4.46 12.69
N LYS A 52 -13.10 4.45 12.10
CA LYS A 52 -12.73 5.31 10.97
C LYS A 52 -12.93 4.54 9.67
N ARG A 53 -13.52 5.20 8.68
CA ARG A 53 -13.60 4.74 7.29
C ARG A 53 -12.96 5.79 6.42
N ILE A 54 -12.03 5.37 5.57
CA ILE A 54 -11.27 6.27 4.69
C ILE A 54 -11.56 5.85 3.25
N PRO A 55 -12.26 6.68 2.45
CA PRO A 55 -12.38 6.40 1.03
C PRO A 55 -11.00 6.48 0.38
N VAL A 56 -10.73 5.54 -0.52
CA VAL A 56 -9.49 5.52 -1.31
C VAL A 56 -9.89 5.48 -2.78
N GLU A 57 -9.40 6.45 -3.54
CA GLU A 57 -9.61 6.55 -4.98
C GLU A 57 -8.27 6.48 -5.68
N LEU A 58 -8.24 5.85 -6.85
CA LEU A 58 -7.04 5.79 -7.69
C LEU A 58 -6.94 7.07 -8.50
N THR A 59 -6.46 8.14 -7.88
CA THR A 59 -6.15 9.41 -8.54
C THR A 59 -4.89 9.29 -9.40
N GLN A 60 -4.67 10.27 -10.27
CA GLN A 60 -3.45 10.34 -11.08
C GLN A 60 -2.19 10.37 -10.20
N ASP A 61 -2.17 11.20 -9.16
CA ASP A 61 -1.04 11.31 -8.24
C ASP A 61 -0.71 9.98 -7.54
N ILE A 62 -1.74 9.27 -7.04
CA ILE A 62 -1.55 7.96 -6.38
C ILE A 62 -1.07 6.91 -7.37
N GLU A 63 -1.59 6.95 -8.59
CA GLU A 63 -1.15 6.06 -9.65
C GLU A 63 0.32 6.31 -10.03
N ASP A 64 0.74 7.57 -10.12
CA ASP A 64 2.11 7.92 -10.45
C ASP A 64 3.06 7.56 -9.30
N GLU A 65 2.65 7.74 -8.04
CA GLU A 65 3.38 7.23 -6.87
C GLU A 65 3.51 5.70 -6.91
N LEU A 66 2.46 4.96 -7.31
CA LEU A 66 2.52 3.51 -7.50
C LEU A 66 3.52 3.12 -8.59
N LYS A 67 3.46 3.76 -9.77
CA LYS A 67 4.38 3.48 -10.88
C LYS A 67 5.82 3.75 -10.49
N GLN A 68 6.08 4.89 -9.84
CA GLN A 68 7.40 5.24 -9.33
C GLN A 68 7.89 4.18 -8.31
N THR A 69 7.01 3.76 -7.39
CA THR A 69 7.33 2.71 -6.42
C THR A 69 7.69 1.39 -7.13
N PHE A 70 6.96 1.00 -8.18
CA PHE A 70 7.29 -0.21 -8.94
C PHE A 70 8.65 -0.11 -9.63
N HIS A 71 9.00 1.05 -10.18
CA HIS A 71 10.31 1.29 -10.77
C HIS A 71 11.40 1.14 -9.72
N GLN A 72 11.28 1.83 -8.59
CA GLN A 72 12.27 1.76 -7.50
C GLN A 72 12.45 0.33 -6.96
N VAL A 73 11.37 -0.43 -6.81
CA VAL A 73 11.46 -1.84 -6.39
C VAL A 73 12.23 -2.67 -7.40
N LYS A 74 11.99 -2.49 -8.70
CA LYS A 74 12.74 -3.18 -9.75
C LYS A 74 14.22 -2.78 -9.75
N ASP A 75 14.51 -1.51 -9.55
CA ASP A 75 15.88 -1.00 -9.48
C ASP A 75 16.65 -1.60 -8.30
N ILE A 76 15.99 -1.78 -7.15
CA ILE A 76 16.57 -2.46 -5.98
C ILE A 76 16.83 -3.94 -6.27
N ILE A 77 15.86 -4.63 -6.90
CA ILE A 77 15.99 -6.06 -7.23
C ILE A 77 17.13 -6.31 -8.24
N ALA A 78 17.38 -5.36 -9.14
CA ALA A 78 18.40 -5.48 -10.18
C ALA A 78 19.83 -5.21 -9.68
N GLN A 79 20.02 -4.75 -8.44
CA GLN A 79 21.35 -4.54 -7.88
C GLN A 79 22.01 -5.88 -7.51
N ASP A 80 23.32 -5.99 -7.74
CA ASP A 80 24.09 -7.17 -7.34
C ASP A 80 24.09 -7.39 -5.82
N ASN A 81 23.95 -6.31 -5.06
CA ASN A 81 23.89 -6.30 -3.60
C ASN A 81 22.72 -5.43 -3.12
N PRO A 82 22.10 -5.73 -1.96
CA PRO A 82 21.07 -4.88 -1.40
C PRO A 82 21.63 -3.47 -1.07
N PRO A 83 20.79 -2.42 -1.11
CA PRO A 83 21.20 -1.09 -0.68
C PRO A 83 21.74 -1.09 0.75
N GLU A 84 22.70 -0.19 1.01
CA GLU A 84 23.25 -0.04 2.36
C GLU A 84 22.13 0.26 3.37
N PRO A 85 22.08 -0.46 4.50
CA PRO A 85 21.01 -0.27 5.47
C PRO A 85 21.15 1.10 6.15
N VAL A 86 20.06 1.88 6.15
CA VAL A 86 19.98 3.15 6.89
C VAL A 86 19.09 3.00 8.12
N LYS A 87 19.67 3.22 9.31
CA LYS A 87 18.97 3.04 10.58
C LYS A 87 17.84 4.05 10.73
N ASN A 88 16.64 3.56 11.03
CA ASN A 88 15.45 4.39 11.21
C ASN A 88 14.56 3.83 12.33
N ARG A 89 13.45 4.52 12.62
CA ARG A 89 12.50 4.16 13.70
C ARG A 89 11.85 2.78 13.56
N TYR A 90 11.84 2.19 12.36
CA TYR A 90 11.26 0.87 12.11
C TYR A 90 12.26 -0.27 12.39
N CYS A 91 13.57 0.03 12.44
CA CYS A 91 14.61 -0.99 12.67
C CYS A 91 14.46 -1.70 14.01
N THR A 92 13.93 -1.04 15.05
CA THR A 92 13.78 -1.62 16.40
C THR A 92 12.92 -2.88 16.44
N HIS A 93 11.91 -2.97 15.58
CA HIS A 93 11.00 -4.12 15.49
C HIS A 93 11.07 -4.82 14.13
N CYS A 94 12.11 -4.53 13.34
CA CYS A 94 12.27 -5.13 12.01
C CYS A 94 12.69 -6.60 12.14
N ALA A 95 12.00 -7.49 11.45
CA ALA A 95 12.35 -8.91 11.40
C ALA A 95 13.76 -9.16 10.79
N TYR A 96 14.29 -8.20 10.03
CA TYR A 96 15.62 -8.28 9.41
C TYR A 96 16.72 -7.61 10.23
N ARG A 97 16.46 -7.17 11.46
CA ARG A 97 17.42 -6.38 12.25
C ARG A 97 18.78 -7.07 12.40
N GLU A 98 18.80 -8.38 12.63
CA GLU A 98 20.06 -9.13 12.82
C GLU A 98 20.84 -9.33 11.51
N PHE A 99 20.18 -9.25 10.35
CA PHE A 99 20.90 -9.29 9.07
C PHE A 99 21.53 -7.95 8.71
N CYS A 100 21.00 -6.83 9.21
CA CYS A 100 21.46 -5.49 8.86
C CYS A 100 22.48 -4.89 9.84
N TRP A 101 22.51 -5.34 11.10
CA TRP A 101 23.24 -4.66 12.20
C TRP A 101 24.08 -5.58 13.09
N VAL A 102 24.29 -6.82 12.65
CA VAL A 102 25.29 -7.72 13.24
C VAL A 102 26.60 -7.54 12.50
#